data_AF-A0A430AF15-F1
#
_entry.id   AF-A0A430AF15-F1
#
_cell.length_a   1.000
_cell.length_b   1.000
_cell.length_c   1.000
_cell.angle_alpha   90.00
_cell.angle_beta   90.00
_cell.angle_gamma   90.00
#
_symmetry.space_group_name_H-M   'P 1'
#
loop_
_entity.id
_entity.type
_entity.pdbx_description
1 polymer ?
#
loop_
_entity_poly.entity_id
_entity_poly.type
_entity_poly.pdbx_seq_one_letter_code
_entity_poly.pdbx_strand_id
1 'polypeptide(L)'
;MTISERNYKNLSDKVYWTDLRHKNYAPTMVDDAVHDFGGSDFEILKVKNNTSNGMQAMAVAPVNKDGKVDMSEVMIAYAGTNSDDNKDI
;
A
#
# COMPACT_ATOMS: atom_id res chain seq x y z
N MET A 1 7.58 -17.88 0.53
CA MET A 1 7.49 -16.86 1.60
C MET A 1 6.20 -17.12 2.36
N THR A 2 6.04 -16.66 3.60
CA THR A 2 4.75 -16.82 4.31
C THR A 2 4.24 -15.46 4.70
N ILE A 3 3.12 -15.05 4.10
CA ILE A 3 2.44 -13.80 4.43
C ILE A 3 1.64 -14.01 5.72
N SER A 4 1.68 -13.02 6.61
CA SER A 4 1.09 -13.05 7.94
C SER A 4 0.06 -11.94 8.13
N GLU A 5 -0.78 -12.06 9.17
CA GLU A 5 -1.72 -11.02 9.61
C GLU A 5 -1.05 -9.67 9.85
N ARG A 6 0.21 -9.67 10.30
CA ARG A 6 0.99 -8.45 10.49
C ARG A 6 1.25 -7.73 9.17
N ASN A 7 1.45 -8.49 8.08
CA ASN A 7 1.64 -7.94 6.74
C ASN A 7 0.34 -7.30 6.25
N TYR A 8 -0.80 -8.01 6.36
CA TYR A 8 -2.11 -7.48 5.98
C TYR A 8 -2.46 -6.21 6.76
N LYS A 9 -2.23 -6.21 8.08
CA LYS A 9 -2.42 -5.02 8.92
C LYS A 9 -1.55 -3.85 8.44
N ASN A 10 -0.26 -4.08 8.16
CA ASN A 10 0.63 -3.02 7.68
C ASN A 10 0.20 -2.47 6.33
N LEU A 11 -0.21 -3.33 5.40
CA LEU A 11 -0.72 -2.91 4.09
C LEU A 11 -1.98 -2.07 4.23
N SER A 12 -2.93 -2.50 5.08
CA SER A 12 -4.14 -1.75 5.39
C SER A 12 -3.88 -0.41 6.07
N ASP A 13 -2.85 -0.32 6.90
CA ASP A 13 -2.48 0.93 7.60
C ASP A 13 -1.74 1.90 6.65
N LYS A 14 -0.85 1.37 5.80
CA LYS A 14 0.03 2.19 4.96
C LYS A 14 -0.58 2.62 3.62
N VAL A 15 -1.66 2.00 3.14
CA VAL A 15 -2.34 2.44 1.91
C VAL A 15 -2.81 3.91 2.00
N TYR A 16 -3.17 4.40 3.19
CA TYR A 16 -3.48 5.81 3.42
C TYR A 16 -2.30 6.75 3.11
N TRP A 17 -1.06 6.28 3.20
CA TRP A 17 0.15 7.09 3.00
C TRP A 17 0.41 7.39 1.51
N THR A 18 -0.38 6.79 0.62
CA THR A 18 -0.40 7.14 -0.81
C THR A 18 -1.13 8.45 -1.08
N ASP A 19 -1.91 8.96 -0.12
CA ASP A 19 -2.60 10.23 -0.24
C ASP A 19 -1.72 11.41 0.21
N LEU A 20 -1.53 12.37 -0.70
CA LEU A 20 -0.79 13.62 -0.49
C LEU A 20 -1.31 14.44 0.69
N ARG A 21 -2.58 14.26 1.06
CA ARG A 21 -3.25 14.99 2.14
C ARG A 21 -3.24 14.23 3.47
N HIS A 22 -2.80 12.97 3.48
CA HIS A 22 -2.67 12.21 4.72
C HIS A 22 -1.44 12.69 5.50
N LYS A 23 -1.54 12.80 6.83
CA LYS A 23 -0.44 13.31 7.67
C LYS A 23 0.87 12.51 7.54
N ASN A 24 0.75 11.22 7.22
CA ASN A 24 1.87 10.30 7.01
C ASN A 24 2.15 10.06 5.52
N TYR A 25 1.76 10.97 4.62
CA TYR A 25 2.05 10.85 3.20
C TYR A 25 3.53 10.48 2.97
N ALA A 26 3.74 9.46 2.15
CA ALA A 26 5.07 8.97 1.81
C ALA A 26 5.25 9.07 0.28
N PRO A 27 6.11 9.97 -0.23
CA PRO A 27 6.38 10.09 -1.66
C PRO A 27 7.09 8.87 -2.26
N THR A 28 7.54 7.95 -1.42
CA THR A 28 8.14 6.67 -1.80
C THR A 28 7.11 5.56 -2.02
N MET A 29 5.84 5.77 -1.65
CA MET A 29 4.74 4.82 -1.90
C MET A 29 4.23 5.01 -3.35
N VAL A 30 5.03 4.57 -4.30
CA VAL A 30 4.80 4.71 -5.74
C VAL A 30 5.01 3.37 -6.45
N ASP A 31 4.55 3.28 -7.70
CA ASP A 31 4.77 2.12 -8.56
C ASP A 31 6.26 1.71 -8.60
N ASP A 32 6.51 0.40 -8.66
CA ASP A 32 7.81 -0.27 -8.69
C ASP A 32 8.68 -0.09 -7.43
N ALA A 33 8.18 0.59 -6.39
CA ALA A 33 8.91 0.74 -5.13
C ALA A 33 8.79 -0.51 -4.26
N VAL A 34 9.91 -0.94 -3.67
CA VAL A 34 9.94 -2.04 -2.70
C VAL A 34 9.97 -1.50 -1.28
N HIS A 35 9.07 -2.02 -0.43
CA HIS A 35 8.97 -1.64 0.98
C HIS A 35 8.73 -2.83 1.88
N ASP A 36 9.22 -2.71 3.13
CA ASP A 36 8.81 -3.61 4.20
C ASP A 36 7.35 -3.32 4.61
N PHE A 37 6.51 -4.33 4.51
CA PHE A 37 5.17 -4.32 5.06
C PHE A 37 5.04 -5.41 6.11
N GLY A 38 5.62 -5.20 7.30
CA GLY A 38 5.40 -6.07 8.45
C GLY A 38 6.41 -7.21 8.58
N GLY A 39 7.68 -6.95 8.23
CA GLY A 39 8.78 -7.93 8.30
C GLY A 39 9.04 -8.70 7.00
N SER A 40 8.50 -8.18 5.90
CA SER A 40 8.44 -8.83 4.58
C SER A 40 8.46 -7.73 3.52
N ASP A 41 9.33 -7.88 2.54
CA ASP A 41 9.42 -6.96 1.42
C ASP A 41 8.33 -7.23 0.38
N PHE A 42 7.71 -6.18 -0.12
CA PHE A 42 6.77 -6.22 -1.24
C PHE A 42 7.10 -5.13 -2.24
N GLU A 43 6.91 -5.43 -3.51
CA GLU A 43 6.89 -4.44 -4.56
C GLU A 43 5.48 -3.86 -4.72
N ILE A 44 5.40 -2.54 -4.81
CA ILE A 44 4.19 -1.83 -5.16
C ILE A 44 4.00 -1.91 -6.67
N LEU A 45 3.05 -2.72 -7.11
CA LEU A 45 2.74 -2.90 -8.52
C LEU A 45 1.98 -1.71 -9.10
N LYS A 46 1.09 -1.13 -8.28
CA LYS A 46 0.28 0.02 -8.69
C LYS A 46 -0.27 0.78 -7.50
N VAL A 47 -0.23 2.11 -7.59
CA VAL A 47 -0.94 3.01 -6.69
C VAL A 47 -2.06 3.73 -7.43
N LYS A 48 -3.21 3.88 -6.77
CA LYS A 48 -4.31 4.70 -7.26
C LYS A 48 -4.89 5.52 -6.11
N ASN A 49 -4.94 6.84 -6.32
CA ASN A 49 -5.63 7.77 -5.45
C ASN A 49 -6.71 8.49 -6.26
N ASN A 50 -7.94 8.46 -5.79
CA ASN A 50 -9.05 9.20 -6.40
C ASN A 50 -9.57 10.25 -5.42
N THR A 51 -9.12 11.48 -5.63
CA THR A 51 -9.49 12.63 -4.79
C THR A 51 -10.95 13.07 -4.94
N SER A 52 -11.73 12.48 -5.86
CA SER A 52 -13.16 12.80 -6.01
C SER A 52 -14.05 12.02 -5.05
N ASN A 53 -13.59 10.87 -4.56
CA ASN A 53 -14.34 9.99 -3.67
C ASN A 53 -13.53 9.50 -2.47
N GLY A 54 -12.39 10.15 -2.18
CA GLY A 54 -11.51 9.86 -1.04
C GLY A 54 -10.79 8.51 -1.09
N MET A 55 -10.88 7.77 -2.21
CA MET A 55 -10.35 6.41 -2.31
C MET A 55 -8.83 6.38 -2.48
N GLN A 56 -8.16 5.54 -1.70
CA GLN A 56 -6.79 5.12 -1.95
C GLN A 56 -6.71 3.61 -2.15
N ALA A 57 -5.90 3.15 -3.09
CA ALA A 57 -5.66 1.74 -3.33
C ALA A 57 -4.21 1.49 -3.72
N MET A 58 -3.69 0.34 -3.30
CA MET A 58 -2.34 -0.11 -3.62
C MET A 58 -2.36 -1.60 -3.90
N ALA A 59 -1.88 -2.00 -5.08
CA ALA A 59 -1.60 -3.37 -5.42
C ALA A 59 -0.14 -3.70 -5.11
N VAL A 60 0.11 -4.80 -4.41
CA VAL A 60 1.45 -5.25 -4.04
C VAL A 60 1.65 -6.73 -4.31
N ALA A 61 2.90 -7.13 -4.52
CA ALA A 61 3.30 -8.53 -4.57
C ALA A 61 4.56 -8.75 -3.70
N PRO A 62 4.67 -9.89 -2.99
CA PRO A 62 5.81 -10.15 -2.13
C PRO A 62 7.09 -10.35 -2.94
N VAL A 63 8.20 -9.91 -2.37
CA VAL A 63 9.54 -10.15 -2.93
C VAL A 63 10.13 -11.38 -2.24
N ASN A 64 10.52 -12.37 -3.03
CA ASN A 64 11.10 -13.59 -2.50
C ASN A 64 12.57 -13.41 -2.07
N LYS A 65 13.16 -14.44 -1.47
CA LYS A 65 14.54 -14.40 -0.96
C LYS A 65 15.60 -14.16 -2.05
N ASP A 66 15.28 -14.42 -3.31
CA ASP A 66 16.16 -14.18 -4.45
C ASP A 66 15.98 -12.78 -5.06
N GLY A 67 15.18 -11.91 -4.41
CA GLY A 67 14.88 -10.56 -4.88
C GLY A 67 13.90 -10.52 -6.06
N LYS A 68 13.20 -11.62 -6.35
CA LYS A 68 12.19 -11.67 -7.43
C LYS A 68 10.79 -11.44 -6.88
N VAL A 69 10.02 -10.65 -7.59
CA VAL A 69 8.60 -10.42 -7.30
C VAL A 69 7.80 -11.69 -7.58
N ASP A 70 7.03 -12.14 -6.59
CA ASP A 70 6.16 -13.29 -6.70
C ASP A 70 4.74 -12.87 -7.13
N MET A 71 4.53 -12.84 -8.45
CA MET A 71 3.24 -12.46 -9.04
C MET A 71 2.14 -13.52 -8.84
N SER A 72 2.43 -14.67 -8.23
CA SER A 72 1.40 -15.66 -7.91
C SER A 72 0.49 -15.22 -6.76
N GLU A 73 0.95 -14.26 -5.94
CA GLU A 73 0.21 -13.66 -4.84
C GLU A 73 0.16 -12.14 -4.98
N VAL A 74 -0.95 -11.62 -5.48
CA VAL A 74 -1.20 -10.17 -5.54
C VAL A 74 -2.21 -9.79 -4.48
N MET A 75 -1.82 -8.84 -3.62
CA MET A 75 -2.69 -8.25 -2.61
C MET A 75 -3.09 -6.85 -3.03
N ILE A 76 -4.36 -6.49 -2.82
CA ILE A 76 -4.86 -5.14 -3.06
C ILE A 76 -5.32 -4.59 -1.71
N ALA A 77 -4.60 -3.59 -1.21
CA ALA A 77 -5.02 -2.79 -0.07
C ALA A 77 -5.88 -1.63 -0.56
N TYR A 78 -6.97 -1.36 0.14
CA TYR A 78 -7.93 -0.30 -0.18
C TYR A 78 -8.27 0.46 1.09
N ALA A 79 -8.19 1.79 1.00
CA ALA A 79 -8.66 2.73 2.02
C ALA A 79 -9.78 3.59 1.43
N GLY A 80 -10.82 3.81 2.25
CA GLY A 80 -12.06 4.47 1.83
C GLY A 80 -12.00 5.99 1.86
N THR A 81 -11.79 6.57 3.04
CA THR A 81 -11.83 8.01 3.29
C THR A 81 -10.61 8.36 4.14
N ASN A 82 -9.80 9.31 3.69
CA ASN A 82 -8.75 9.86 4.55
C ASN A 82 -9.38 10.79 5.59
N SER A 83 -9.45 10.36 6.85
CA SER A 83 -10.05 11.18 7.91
C SER A 83 -9.28 12.47 8.24
N ASP A 84 -8.04 12.60 7.75
CA ASP A 84 -7.28 13.86 7.87
C ASP A 84 -7.66 14.87 6.75
N ASP A 85 -8.36 14.45 5.69
CA ASP A 85 -8.87 15.34 4.64
C ASP A 85 -10.33 15.72 4.90
N ASN A 86 -10.56 16.98 5.25
CA ASN A 86 -11.90 17.54 5.46
C ASN A 86 -12.82 17.47 4.22
N LYS A 87 -12.29 17.18 3.02
CA LYS A 87 -13.10 16.97 1.81
C LYS A 87 -13.64 15.54 1.69
N ASP A 88 -13.07 14.61 2.43
CA ASP A 88 -13.48 13.20 2.41
C ASP A 88 -14.47 12.85 3.54
N ILE A 89 -14.78 13.80 4.44
CA ILE A 89 -15.73 13.69 5.57
C ILE A 89 -17.00 14.52 5.32
#